data_AF-A0A522FKK4-F1
#
_entry.id   AF-A0A522FKK4-F1
#
_cell.length_a   1.000
_cell.length_b   1.000
_cell.length_c   1.000
_cell.angle_alpha   90.00
_cell.angle_beta   90.00
_cell.angle_gamma   90.00
#
_symmetry.space_group_name_H-M   'P 1'
#
loop_
_entity.id
_entity.type
_entity.pdbx_description
1 polymer ?
#
loop_
_entity_poly.entity_id
_entity_poly.type
_entity_poly.pdbx_seq_one_letter_code
_entity_poly.pdbx_strand_id
1 'polypeptide(L)'
;MYPFNSIYKIFKNLSFRRKFIYSFIVPIFLASLFIYLYIPARIENQTYNLIADRTEGIASMTSYSISSAIFFEDKENIKETVNIIKQEKDILYVVVTDLSDNPIFLTII
;
A
#
# COMPACT_ATOMS: atom_id res chain seq x y z
N MET A 1 -12.55 36.29 22.84
CA MET A 1 -12.46 36.03 24.29
C MET A 1 -11.56 34.82 24.50
N TYR A 2 -10.35 35.01 25.03
CA TYR A 2 -9.22 34.09 24.87
C TYR A 2 -9.36 32.78 25.69
N PRO A 3 -9.22 31.59 25.09
CA PRO A 3 -9.39 30.29 25.77
C PRO A 3 -8.25 29.95 26.75
N PHE A 4 -7.14 30.68 26.71
CA PHE A 4 -5.95 30.44 27.55
C PHE A 4 -6.23 30.58 29.06
N ASN A 5 -7.11 31.48 29.47
CA ASN A 5 -7.39 31.70 30.90
C ASN A 5 -8.15 30.54 31.55
N SER A 6 -8.92 29.77 30.78
CA SER A 6 -9.67 28.61 31.29
C SER A 6 -8.74 27.42 31.57
N ILE A 7 -7.71 27.23 30.75
CA ILE A 7 -6.70 26.18 30.95
C ILE A 7 -5.96 26.44 32.27
N TYR A 8 -5.61 27.69 32.55
CA TYR A 8 -4.89 28.06 33.78
C TYR A 8 -5.73 27.82 35.05
N LYS A 9 -7.04 28.08 35.00
CA LYS A 9 -7.97 27.79 36.13
C LYS A 9 -8.09 26.30 36.40
N ILE A 10 -8.14 25.46 35.37
CA ILE A 10 -8.18 24.00 35.50
C ILE A 10 -6.91 23.50 36.18
N PHE A 11 -5.73 23.96 35.76
CA PHE A 11 -4.45 23.59 36.38
C PHE A 11 -4.30 24.08 37.83
N LYS A 12 -4.96 25.19 38.22
CA LYS A 12 -4.86 25.74 39.58
C LYS A 12 -5.73 25.00 40.61
N ASN A 13 -6.89 24.46 40.20
CA ASN A 13 -7.83 23.73 41.08
C ASN A 13 -7.66 22.21 41.10
N LEU A 14 -6.66 21.67 40.41
CA LEU A 14 -6.37 20.23 40.41
C LEU A 14 -5.53 19.85 41.63
N SER A 15 -6.06 18.92 42.44
CA SER A 15 -5.33 18.25 43.54
C SER A 15 -3.96 17.78 43.05
N PHE A 16 -2.92 17.93 43.88
CA PHE A 16 -1.51 17.65 43.56
C PHE A 16 -1.33 16.31 42.83
N ARG A 17 -2.13 15.30 43.20
CA ARG A 17 -2.17 13.97 42.56
C ARG A 17 -2.50 13.99 41.06
N ARG A 18 -3.44 14.84 40.63
CA ARG A 18 -3.87 14.90 39.22
C ARG A 18 -2.84 15.60 38.31
N LYS A 19 -2.05 16.53 38.85
CA LYS A 19 -0.94 17.16 38.10
C LYS A 19 0.12 16.13 37.68
N PHE A 20 0.44 15.18 38.55
CA PHE A 20 1.32 14.06 38.21
C PHE A 20 0.74 13.19 37.11
N ILE A 21 -0.54 12.85 37.19
CA ILE A 21 -1.23 12.03 36.18
C ILE A 21 -1.16 12.69 34.79
N TYR A 22 -1.42 13.99 34.68
CA TYR A 22 -1.32 14.70 33.40
C TYR A 22 0.11 14.74 32.85
N SER A 23 1.14 14.81 33.71
CA SER A 23 2.54 14.78 33.27
C SER A 23 2.90 13.49 32.53
N PHE A 24 2.27 12.37 32.86
CA PHE A 24 2.50 11.09 32.17
C PHE A 24 1.55 10.87 30.99
N ILE A 25 0.29 11.34 31.08
CA ILE A 25 -0.71 11.13 30.04
C ILE A 25 -0.50 12.02 28.82
N VAL A 26 -0.11 13.28 29.02
CA VAL A 26 0.11 14.24 27.93
C VAL A 26 1.12 13.75 26.89
N PRO A 27 2.33 13.25 27.25
CA PRO A 27 3.27 12.77 26.26
C PRO A 27 2.79 11.51 25.53
N ILE A 28 2.10 10.59 26.21
CA ILE A 28 1.52 9.39 25.60
C ILE A 28 0.43 9.79 24.58
N PHE A 29 -0.44 10.72 24.96
CA PHE A 29 -1.48 11.25 24.09
C PHE A 29 -0.89 11.95 22.86
N LEU A 30 0.14 12.78 23.04
CA LEU A 30 0.83 13.45 21.94
C LEU A 30 1.51 12.45 21.00
N ALA A 31 2.20 11.43 21.54
CA ALA A 31 2.84 10.40 20.73
C ALA A 31 1.81 9.58 19.94
N SER A 32 0.69 9.19 20.58
CA SER A 32 -0.39 8.46 19.92
C SER A 32 -1.06 9.30 18.82
N LEU A 33 -1.32 10.58 19.09
CA LEU A 33 -1.89 11.50 18.10
C LEU A 33 -0.94 11.70 16.91
N PHE A 34 0.36 11.81 17.16
CA PHE A 34 1.37 11.93 16.12
C PHE A 34 1.42 10.69 15.22
N ILE A 35 1.43 9.49 15.82
CA ILE A 35 1.36 8.22 15.10
C ILE A 35 0.10 8.15 14.24
N TYR A 36 -1.06 8.48 14.83
CA TYR A 36 -2.34 8.43 14.14
C TYR A 36 -2.41 9.37 12.93
N LEU A 37 -1.79 10.56 13.01
CA LEU A 37 -1.81 11.53 11.90
C LEU A 37 -0.72 11.28 10.86
N TYR A 38 0.47 10.85 11.28
CA TYR A 38 1.65 10.77 10.40
C TYR A 38 1.77 9.43 9.66
N ILE A 39 1.40 8.32 10.31
CA ILE A 39 1.51 6.99 9.72
C ILE A 39 0.60 6.77 8.50
N PRO A 40 -0.71 7.09 8.51
CA PRO A 40 -1.60 6.74 7.40
C PRO A 40 -1.14 7.37 6.07
N ALA A 41 -0.70 8.64 6.10
CA ALA A 41 -0.20 9.35 4.92
C ALA A 41 1.08 8.73 4.33
N ARG A 42 1.89 8.07 5.16
CA ARG A 42 3.13 7.42 4.70
C ARG A 42 2.89 6.00 4.22
N ILE A 43 1.97 5.27 4.84
CA ILE A 43 1.62 3.90 4.44
C ILE A 43 1.01 3.90 3.04
N GLU A 44 0.13 4.85 2.72
CA GLU A 44 -0.54 4.89 1.42
C GLU A 44 0.47 4.89 0.25
N ASN A 45 1.45 5.80 0.29
CA ASN A 45 2.51 5.87 -0.71
C ASN A 45 3.38 4.60 -0.75
N GLN A 46 3.66 4.00 0.40
CA GLN A 46 4.44 2.77 0.48
C GLN A 46 3.67 1.58 -0.09
N THR A 47 2.37 1.49 0.16
CA THR A 47 1.49 0.44 -0.36
C THR A 47 1.39 0.54 -1.88
N TYR A 48 1.22 1.74 -2.45
CA TYR A 48 1.20 1.92 -3.90
C TYR A 48 2.50 1.48 -4.56
N ASN A 49 3.65 1.89 -4.02
CA ASN A 49 4.95 1.49 -4.55
C ASN A 49 5.17 -0.02 -4.42
N LEU A 50 4.79 -0.62 -3.28
CA LEU A 50 4.89 -2.08 -3.09
C LEU A 50 4.03 -2.87 -4.08
N ILE A 51 2.83 -2.38 -4.39
CA ILE A 51 1.96 -3.00 -5.40
C ILE A 51 2.63 -2.87 -6.77
N ALA A 52 3.12 -1.69 -7.13
CA ALA A 52 3.80 -1.45 -8.41
C ALA A 52 5.04 -2.36 -8.58
N ASP A 53 5.93 -2.39 -7.59
CA ASP A 53 7.15 -3.21 -7.61
C ASP A 53 6.81 -4.71 -7.73
N ARG A 54 5.76 -5.16 -7.04
CA ARG A 54 5.31 -6.55 -7.12
C ARG A 54 4.73 -6.87 -8.49
N THR A 55 3.91 -5.99 -9.05
CA THR A 55 3.34 -6.15 -10.39
C THR A 55 4.45 -6.17 -11.46
N GLU A 56 5.46 -5.31 -11.34
CA GLU A 56 6.61 -5.30 -12.25
C GLU A 56 7.41 -6.61 -12.15
N GLY A 57 7.64 -7.12 -10.94
CA GLY A 57 8.28 -8.42 -10.73
C GLY A 57 7.49 -9.56 -11.40
N ILE A 58 6.17 -9.61 -11.20
CA ILE A 58 5.30 -10.61 -11.83
C ILE A 58 5.33 -10.46 -13.36
N ALA A 59 5.28 -9.24 -13.88
CA ALA A 59 5.36 -8.98 -15.31
C ALA A 59 6.69 -9.43 -15.90
N SER A 60 7.81 -9.17 -15.23
CA SER A 60 9.15 -9.59 -15.68
C SER A 60 9.34 -11.10 -15.64
N MET A 61 8.84 -11.78 -14.60
CA MET A 61 8.91 -13.25 -14.53
C MET A 61 8.01 -13.88 -15.60
N THR A 62 6.83 -13.31 -15.78
CA THR A 62 5.86 -13.75 -16.80
C THR A 62 6.40 -13.54 -18.20
N SER A 63 6.99 -12.38 -18.50
CA SER A 63 7.51 -12.08 -19.84
C SER A 63 8.64 -13.03 -20.21
N TYR A 64 9.49 -13.42 -19.25
CA TYR A 64 10.52 -14.43 -19.46
C TYR A 64 9.92 -15.80 -19.80
N SER A 65 8.90 -16.24 -19.06
CA SER A 65 8.21 -17.52 -19.32
C SER A 65 7.40 -17.51 -20.63
N ILE A 66 6.74 -16.39 -20.96
CA ILE A 66 5.94 -16.26 -22.18
C ILE A 66 6.82 -16.08 -23.42
N SER A 67 7.98 -15.42 -23.29
CA SER A 67 8.94 -15.21 -24.41
C SER A 67 9.32 -16.52 -25.09
N SER A 68 9.64 -17.56 -24.32
CA SER A 68 9.97 -18.87 -24.89
C SER A 68 8.74 -19.52 -25.52
N ALA A 69 7.58 -19.46 -24.87
CA ALA A 69 6.34 -20.03 -25.39
C ALA A 69 5.88 -19.35 -26.69
N ILE A 70 6.05 -18.02 -26.83
CA ILE A 70 5.81 -17.30 -28.09
C ILE A 70 6.80 -17.73 -29.16
N PHE A 71 8.09 -17.83 -28.84
CA PHE A 71 9.12 -18.24 -29.79
C PHE A 71 8.88 -19.64 -30.37
N PHE A 72 8.36 -20.55 -29.55
CA PHE A 72 8.01 -21.92 -29.96
C PHE A 72 6.56 -22.09 -30.43
N GLU A 73 5.80 -20.99 -30.55
CA GLU A 73 4.35 -20.98 -30.86
C GLU A 73 3.50 -21.92 -29.99
N ASP A 74 3.94 -22.16 -28.75
CA ASP A 74 3.31 -23.07 -27.80
C ASP A 74 2.14 -22.39 -27.07
N LYS A 75 0.99 -22.43 -27.72
CA LYS A 75 -0.27 -21.85 -27.22
C LYS A 75 -0.74 -22.48 -25.90
N GLU A 76 -0.35 -23.73 -25.61
CA GLU A 76 -0.76 -24.42 -24.39
C GLU A 76 -0.01 -23.85 -23.18
N ASN A 77 1.30 -23.64 -23.34
CA ASN A 77 2.16 -23.05 -22.33
C ASN A 77 1.86 -21.56 -22.06
N ILE A 78 1.47 -20.80 -23.10
CA ILE A 78 0.95 -19.43 -22.93
C ILE A 78 -0.32 -19.43 -22.05
N LYS A 79 -1.24 -20.35 -22.30
CA LYS A 79 -2.51 -20.45 -21.55
C LYS A 79 -2.28 -20.86 -20.10
N GLU A 80 -1.35 -21.79 -19.86
CA GLU A 80 -0.97 -22.21 -18.52
C GLU A 80 -0.33 -21.06 -17.73
N THR A 81 0.59 -20.34 -18.35
CA THR A 81 1.23 -19.16 -17.74
C THR A 81 0.21 -18.07 -17.38
N VAL A 82 -0.74 -17.78 -18.27
CA VAL A 82 -1.82 -16.82 -17.99
C VAL A 82 -2.73 -17.30 -16.86
N ASN A 83 -3.03 -18.60 -16.79
CA ASN A 83 -3.85 -19.16 -15.72
C ASN A 83 -3.18 -19.07 -14.34
N ILE A 84 -1.85 -19.12 -14.26
CA ILE A 84 -1.11 -18.89 -13.02
C ILE A 84 -1.30 -17.45 -12.55
N ILE A 85 -1.24 -16.48 -13.47
CA ILE A 85 -1.42 -15.06 -13.15
C ILE A 85 -2.87 -14.77 -12.72
N LYS A 86 -3.85 -15.46 -13.30
CA LYS A 86 -5.27 -15.38 -12.90
C LYS A 86 -5.53 -15.74 -11.44
N GLN A 87 -4.62 -16.46 -10.79
CA GLN A 87 -4.77 -16.81 -9.38
C GLN A 87 -4.32 -15.69 -8.44
N GLU A 88 -3.59 -14.69 -8.95
CA GLU A 88 -3.17 -13.53 -8.16
C GLU A 88 -4.30 -12.50 -8.07
N LYS A 89 -4.73 -12.23 -6.82
CA LYS A 89 -5.89 -11.37 -6.53
C LYS A 89 -5.61 -9.88 -6.74
N ASP A 90 -4.33 -9.51 -6.82
CA ASP A 90 -3.89 -8.12 -6.92
C ASP A 90 -3.75 -7.64 -8.37
N ILE A 91 -4.06 -8.51 -9.35
CA ILE A 91 -3.92 -8.22 -10.79
C ILE A 91 -5.31 -8.15 -11.43
N LEU A 92 -5.60 -7.04 -12.11
CA LEU A 92 -6.91 -6.81 -12.72
C LEU A 92 -6.99 -7.29 -14.18
N TYR A 93 -5.89 -7.17 -14.92
CA TYR A 93 -5.80 -7.58 -16.32
C TYR A 93 -4.34 -7.86 -16.70
N VAL A 94 -4.17 -8.66 -17.76
CA VAL A 94 -2.88 -8.96 -18.38
C VAL A 94 -3.01 -8.71 -19.88
N VAL A 95 -2.05 -7.99 -20.45
CA VAL A 95 -1.94 -7.77 -21.90
C VAL A 95 -0.59 -8.27 -22.37
N VAL A 96 -0.61 -9.07 -23.43
CA VAL A 96 0.58 -9.48 -24.17
C VAL A 96 0.55 -8.75 -25.50
N THR A 97 1.55 -7.91 -25.77
CA THR A 97 1.70 -7.16 -27.02
C THR A 97 2.85 -7.70 -27.87
N ASP A 98 2.74 -7.50 -29.18
CA ASP A 98 3.85 -7.68 -30.13
C ASP A 98 4.85 -6.52 -30.02
N LEU A 99 6.01 -6.63 -30.67
CA LEU A 99 7.04 -5.60 -30.77
C LEU A 99 6.52 -4.27 -31.38
N SER A 100 5.39 -4.31 -32.09
CA SER A 100 4.70 -3.13 -32.64
C SER A 100 3.62 -2.56 -31.71
N ASP A 101 3.58 -3.01 -30.46
CA ASP A 101 2.58 -2.65 -29.44
C ASP A 101 1.14 -3.05 -29.79
N ASN A 102 0.99 -3.98 -30.74
CA ASN A 102 -0.30 -4.55 -31.09
C ASN A 102 -0.66 -5.65 -30.08
N PRO A 103 -1.87 -5.62 -29.47
CA PRO A 103 -2.26 -6.63 -28.49
C PRO A 103 -2.47 -7.99 -29.17
N ILE A 104 -1.64 -8.97 -28.79
CA ILE A 104 -1.75 -10.36 -29.21
C ILE A 104 -2.76 -11.10 -28.31
N PHE A 105 -2.74 -10.78 -27.01
CA PHE A 105 -3.60 -11.44 -26.02
C PHE A 105 -4.02 -10.46 -24.92
N LEU A 106 -5.32 -10.41 -24.61
CA LEU A 106 -5.87 -9.62 -23.52
C LEU A 106 -6.76 -10.52 -22.66
N THR A 107 -6.48 -10.58 -21.37
CA THR A 107 -7.29 -11.30 -20.39
C THR A 107 -7.59 -10.40 -19.20
N ILE A 108 -8.86 -10.31 -18.86
CA ILE A 108 -9.33 -9.74 -17.60
C ILE A 108 -9.39 -10.90 -16.60
N ILE A 109 -8.84 -10.69 -15.41
CA ILE A 109 -8.75 -11.70 -14.35
C ILE A 109 -10.04 -11.72 -13.54
#